data_AF-G9WPH3-F1
#
_entry.id   AF-G9WPH3-F1
#
_cell.length_a   1.000
_cell.length_b   1.000
_cell.length_c   1.000
_cell.angle_alpha   90.00
_cell.angle_beta   90.00
_cell.angle_gamma   90.00
#
_symmetry.space_group_name_H-M   'P 1'
#
loop_
_entity.id
_entity.type
_entity.pdbx_description
1 polymer ?
#
loop_
_entity_poly.entity_id
_entity_poly.type
_entity_poly.pdbx_seq_one_letter_code
_entity_poly.pdbx_strand_id
1 'polypeptide(L)'
;MAKKEYALAHTKWMCKYHIVFTPKYRRKIIYYQYKTDIRDIIAQLCRYKGVEIIEGHLMPDHVHILVSIPPKISVSSFMGYLKGKSALMIFDKHANLKYKFGNRHFWAEGYYVSTVGLNEATIKKYIQEQEKHDIALDKLSVKEYEDPFKG
;
A
#
# COMPACT_ATOMS: atom_id res chain seq x y z
N MET A 1 -15.15 -8.38 -9.62
CA MET A 1 -14.67 -7.04 -9.21
C MET A 1 -13.89 -6.42 -10.35
N ALA A 2 -14.29 -5.24 -10.83
CA ALA A 2 -13.62 -4.56 -11.94
C ALA A 2 -12.14 -4.31 -11.62
N LYS A 3 -11.25 -4.74 -12.53
CA LYS A 3 -9.80 -4.51 -12.46
C LYS A 3 -9.53 -3.02 -12.70
N LYS A 4 -9.57 -2.21 -11.63
CA LYS A 4 -9.02 -0.86 -11.67
C LYS A 4 -7.49 -0.96 -11.78
N GLU A 5 -6.99 -0.89 -13.00
CA GLU A 5 -5.55 -0.80 -13.31
C GLU A 5 -5.12 0.66 -13.26
N TYR A 6 -3.99 0.94 -12.61
CA TYR A 6 -3.41 2.29 -12.55
C TYR A 6 -2.36 2.44 -13.64
N ALA A 7 -2.21 3.65 -14.17
CA ALA A 7 -1.23 3.96 -15.20
C ALA A 7 -0.38 5.18 -14.83
N LEU A 8 0.89 5.11 -15.20
CA LEU A 8 1.84 6.21 -15.35
C LEU A 8 2.22 6.29 -16.83
N ALA A 9 3.00 7.30 -17.24
CA ALA A 9 3.34 7.56 -18.64
C ALA A 9 3.80 6.32 -19.43
N HIS A 10 4.59 5.44 -18.81
CA HIS A 10 5.12 4.22 -19.43
C HIS A 10 4.94 2.97 -18.57
N THR A 11 4.02 2.98 -17.60
CA THR A 11 3.90 1.88 -16.62
C THR A 11 2.46 1.66 -16.22
N LYS A 12 1.95 0.45 -16.44
CA LYS A 12 0.71 -0.03 -15.82
C LYS A 12 1.04 -0.78 -14.54
N TRP A 13 0.28 -0.57 -13.49
CA TRP A 13 0.55 -1.18 -12.20
C TRP A 13 -0.72 -1.46 -11.40
N MET A 14 -0.65 -2.47 -10.55
CA MET A 14 -1.69 -2.83 -9.59
C MET A 14 -1.02 -3.29 -8.29
N CYS A 15 -0.57 -2.33 -7.49
CA CYS A 15 0.09 -2.58 -6.21
C CYS A 15 -0.91 -2.28 -5.11
N LYS A 16 -1.54 -3.33 -4.57
CA LYS A 16 -2.45 -3.23 -3.41
C LYS A 16 -1.85 -3.96 -2.23
N TYR A 17 -1.97 -3.36 -1.06
CA TYR A 17 -1.43 -3.88 0.18
C TYR A 17 -2.50 -3.86 1.24
N HIS A 18 -2.64 -5.00 1.91
CA HIS A 18 -3.38 -5.10 3.15
C HIS A 18 -2.40 -4.87 4.30
N ILE A 19 -2.66 -3.84 5.10
CA ILE A 19 -1.76 -3.39 6.16
C ILE A 19 -2.54 -3.34 7.48
N VAL A 20 -1.89 -3.83 8.54
CA VAL A 20 -2.40 -3.75 9.91
C VAL A 20 -1.33 -3.17 10.83
N PHE A 21 -1.72 -2.20 11.64
CA PHE A 21 -0.83 -1.64 12.68
C PHE A 21 -1.62 -1.21 13.91
N THR A 22 -0.96 -1.23 15.06
CA THR A 22 -1.58 -1.08 16.38
C THR A 22 -1.01 0.13 17.12
N PRO A 23 -1.79 0.80 17.99
CA PRO A 23 -1.27 1.76 18.94
C PRO A 23 -0.28 1.06 19.90
N LYS A 24 0.73 1.78 20.38
CA LYS A 24 1.71 1.26 21.34
C LYS A 24 1.02 1.04 22.70
N TYR A 25 1.23 -0.13 23.31
CA TYR A 25 0.70 -0.52 24.62
C TYR A 25 -0.85 -0.59 24.72
N ARG A 26 -1.40 -0.66 25.94
CA ARG A 26 -2.85 -0.64 26.25
C ARG A 26 -3.55 0.70 25.94
N ARG A 27 -3.06 1.49 24.99
CA ARG A 27 -3.65 2.78 24.58
C ARG A 27 -4.90 2.64 23.70
N LYS A 28 -5.49 1.43 23.65
CA LYS A 28 -6.72 1.09 22.91
C LYS A 28 -7.86 2.06 23.19
N ILE A 29 -8.07 2.40 24.46
CA ILE A 29 -9.13 3.32 24.91
C ILE A 29 -8.96 4.71 24.28
N ILE A 30 -7.74 5.24 24.33
CA ILE A 30 -7.41 6.58 23.80
C ILE A 30 -7.49 6.59 22.28
N TYR A 31 -6.91 5.56 21.65
CA TYR A 31 -7.01 5.38 20.21
C TYR A 31 -8.48 5.37 19.77
N TYR A 32 -9.34 4.64 20.49
CA TYR A 32 -10.76 4.55 20.14
C TYR A 32 -11.52 5.85 20.40
N GLN A 33 -11.18 6.57 21.47
CA GLN A 33 -11.74 7.89 21.79
C GLN A 33 -11.50 8.90 20.65
N TYR A 34 -10.30 8.89 20.05
CA TYR A 34 -9.93 9.82 18.98
C TYR A 34 -10.02 9.18 17.58
N LYS A 35 -10.79 8.10 17.43
CA LYS A 35 -10.88 7.31 16.18
C LYS A 35 -11.21 8.17 14.96
N THR A 36 -12.14 9.12 15.08
CA THR A 36 -12.54 9.99 13.95
C THR A 36 -11.38 10.88 13.49
N ASP A 37 -10.70 11.54 14.43
CA ASP A 37 -9.54 12.38 14.11
C ASP A 37 -8.38 11.58 13.52
N ILE A 38 -8.13 10.39 14.06
CA ILE A 38 -7.09 9.47 13.54
C ILE A 38 -7.42 9.04 12.12
N ARG A 39 -8.69 8.72 11.83
CA ARG A 39 -9.14 8.38 10.47
C ARG A 39 -8.87 9.53 9.50
N ASP A 40 -9.22 10.75 9.87
CA ASP A 40 -9.06 11.91 9.00
C ASP A 40 -7.58 12.24 8.75
N ILE A 41 -6.74 12.14 9.79
CA ILE A 41 -5.28 12.28 9.69
C ILE A 41 -4.69 11.24 8.74
N ILE A 42 -5.05 9.96 8.91
CA ILE A 42 -4.57 8.88 8.04
C ILE A 42 -4.99 9.14 6.59
N ALA A 43 -6.27 9.47 6.36
CA ALA A 43 -6.78 9.75 5.02
C ALA A 43 -6.05 10.94 4.36
N GLN A 44 -5.78 12.01 5.12
CA GLN A 44 -5.03 13.17 4.66
C GLN A 44 -3.59 12.82 4.28
N LEU A 45 -2.89 12.06 5.11
CA LEU A 45 -1.51 11.63 4.85
C LEU A 45 -1.41 10.70 3.63
N CYS A 46 -2.39 9.82 3.43
CA CYS A 46 -2.47 9.00 2.22
C CYS A 46 -2.63 9.86 0.97
N ARG A 47 -3.53 10.86 0.99
CA ARG A 47 -3.71 11.81 -0.13
C ARG A 47 -2.41 12.55 -0.46
N TYR A 48 -1.68 13.01 0.54
CA TYR A 48 -0.40 13.72 0.34
C TYR A 48 0.69 12.86 -0.32
N LYS A 49 0.62 11.54 -0.16
CA LYS A 49 1.56 10.60 -0.81
C LYS A 49 1.01 10.01 -2.11
N GLY A 50 -0.18 10.42 -2.56
CA GLY A 50 -0.85 9.81 -3.71
C GLY A 50 -1.16 8.33 -3.50
N VAL A 51 -1.38 7.92 -2.24
CA VAL A 51 -1.79 6.56 -1.87
C VAL A 51 -3.32 6.54 -1.80
N GLU A 52 -3.94 5.66 -2.57
CA GLU A 52 -5.40 5.48 -2.55
C GLU A 52 -5.79 4.52 -1.42
N ILE A 53 -6.72 4.93 -0.57
CA ILE A 53 -7.35 4.02 0.40
C ILE A 53 -8.55 3.38 -0.31
N ILE A 54 -8.48 2.07 -0.55
CA ILE A 54 -9.56 1.31 -1.17
C ILE A 54 -10.62 0.97 -0.13
N GLU A 55 -10.18 0.49 1.04
CA GLU A 55 -11.03 0.21 2.18
C GLU A 55 -10.22 0.37 3.48
N GLY A 56 -10.88 0.74 4.57
CA GLY A 56 -10.20 0.90 5.84
C GLY A 56 -11.15 0.89 7.03
N HIS A 57 -10.78 0.15 8.06
CA HIS A 57 -11.51 0.04 9.31
C HIS A 57 -10.58 0.30 10.49
N LEU A 58 -11.02 1.20 11.37
CA LEU A 58 -10.36 1.46 12.65
C LEU A 58 -11.07 0.64 13.73
N MET A 59 -10.49 -0.51 14.05
CA MET A 59 -10.94 -1.41 15.12
C MET A 59 -10.44 -0.88 16.47
N PRO A 60 -11.09 -1.20 17.61
CA PRO A 60 -10.75 -0.62 18.92
C PRO A 60 -9.28 -0.70 19.33
N ASP A 61 -8.52 -1.63 18.76
CA ASP A 61 -7.13 -1.87 19.08
C ASP A 61 -6.17 -1.93 17.90
N HIS A 62 -6.65 -1.77 16.66
CA HIS A 62 -5.79 -1.75 15.49
C HIS A 62 -6.44 -1.03 14.31
N VAL A 63 -5.61 -0.58 13.39
CA VAL A 63 -6.00 -0.06 12.10
C VAL A 63 -5.85 -1.18 11.07
N HIS A 64 -6.87 -1.38 10.25
CA HIS A 64 -6.88 -2.37 9.17
C HIS A 64 -7.20 -1.64 7.86
N ILE A 65 -6.24 -1.55 6.94
CA ILE A 65 -6.41 -0.78 5.69
C ILE A 65 -5.98 -1.59 4.48
N LEU A 66 -6.76 -1.46 3.41
CA LEU A 66 -6.42 -1.88 2.05
C LEU A 66 -6.09 -0.63 1.26
N VAL A 67 -4.83 -0.51 0.84
CA VAL A 67 -4.32 0.67 0.14
C VAL A 67 -3.70 0.30 -1.19
N SER A 68 -3.75 1.22 -2.17
CA SER A 68 -2.95 1.15 -3.37
C SER A 68 -1.79 2.14 -3.29
N ILE A 69 -0.57 1.61 -3.27
CA ILE A 69 0.65 2.40 -3.12
C ILE A 69 1.37 2.45 -4.47
N PRO A 70 1.70 3.64 -5.02
CA PRO A 70 2.47 3.75 -6.24
C PRO A 70 3.80 2.99 -6.16
N PRO A 71 4.24 2.27 -7.22
CA PRO A 71 5.41 1.39 -7.18
C PRO A 71 6.73 2.13 -6.89
N LYS A 72 6.77 3.45 -7.14
CA LYS A 72 7.89 4.33 -6.79
C LYS A 72 8.06 4.56 -5.28
N ILE A 73 7.08 4.16 -4.46
CA ILE A 73 7.08 4.32 -3.00
C ILE A 73 7.17 2.93 -2.38
N SER A 74 8.25 2.66 -1.63
CA SER A 74 8.33 1.41 -0.87
C SER A 74 7.32 1.41 0.28
N VAL A 75 6.74 0.24 0.55
CA VAL A 75 5.77 0.07 1.66
C VAL A 75 6.39 0.49 2.99
N SER A 76 7.65 0.15 3.22
CA SER A 76 8.38 0.50 4.45
C SER A 76 8.54 2.01 4.62
N SER A 77 8.90 2.73 3.55
CA SER A 77 9.00 4.19 3.57
C SER A 77 7.64 4.84 3.81
N PHE A 78 6.59 4.34 3.14
CA PHE A 78 5.22 4.80 3.37
C PHE A 78 4.77 4.59 4.82
N MET A 79 5.03 3.43 5.40
CA MET A 79 4.62 3.13 6.77
C MET A 79 5.40 3.94 7.81
N GLY A 80 6.69 4.18 7.58
CA GLY A 80 7.49 5.09 8.40
C GLY A 80 6.92 6.51 8.38
N TYR A 81 6.60 7.02 7.19
CA TYR A 81 5.93 8.32 7.02
C TYR A 81 4.56 8.37 7.70
N LEU A 82 3.69 7.39 7.42
CA LEU A 82 2.30 7.38 7.86
C LEU A 82 2.22 7.33 9.39
N LYS A 83 2.93 6.37 10.02
CA LYS A 83 2.95 6.22 11.49
C LYS A 83 3.65 7.41 12.15
N GLY A 84 4.77 7.87 11.61
CA GLY A 84 5.51 9.00 12.18
C GLY A 84 4.73 10.31 12.14
N LYS A 85 4.20 10.70 10.97
CA LYS A 85 3.46 11.96 10.81
C LYS A 85 2.09 11.92 11.49
N SER A 86 1.38 10.80 11.44
CA SER A 86 0.11 10.70 12.17
C SER A 86 0.31 10.82 13.67
N ALA A 87 1.34 10.19 14.26
CA ALA A 87 1.63 10.33 15.68
C ALA A 87 1.85 11.81 16.06
N LEU A 88 2.65 12.54 15.28
CA LEU A 88 2.87 13.98 15.50
C LEU A 88 1.56 14.77 15.45
N MET A 89 0.77 14.60 14.38
CA MET A 89 -0.51 15.31 14.22
C MET A 89 -1.51 14.99 15.33
N ILE A 90 -1.56 13.73 15.80
CA ILE A 90 -2.41 13.33 16.92
C ILE A 90 -1.98 14.05 18.21
N PHE A 91 -0.69 14.07 18.52
CA PHE A 91 -0.19 14.78 19.72
C PHE A 91 -0.36 16.29 19.64
N ASP A 92 -0.27 16.87 18.44
CA ASP A 92 -0.48 18.31 18.24
C ASP A 92 -1.96 18.70 18.38
N LYS A 93 -2.87 17.91 17.80
CA LYS A 93 -4.31 18.12 17.92
C LYS A 93 -4.83 17.85 19.34
N HIS A 94 -4.24 16.88 20.04
CA HIS A 94 -4.65 16.47 21.38
C HIS A 94 -3.52 16.70 22.39
N ALA A 95 -3.26 17.97 22.72
CA ALA A 95 -2.16 18.40 23.59
C ALA A 95 -2.11 17.66 24.95
N ASN A 96 -3.27 17.28 25.50
CA ASN A 96 -3.39 16.54 26.76
C ASN A 96 -2.71 15.15 26.72
N LEU A 97 -2.48 14.58 25.53
CA LEU A 97 -1.74 13.33 25.37
C LEU A 97 -0.24 13.50 25.62
N LYS A 98 0.33 14.70 25.40
CA LYS A 98 1.77 14.95 25.59
C LYS A 98 2.17 14.78 27.06
N TYR A 99 1.36 15.29 27.98
CA TYR A 99 1.63 15.23 29.42
C TYR A 99 1.45 13.84 30.04
N LYS A 100 0.49 13.04 29.54
CA LYS A 100 0.21 11.70 30.10
C LYS A 100 1.24 10.63 29.74
N PHE A 101 1.96 10.79 28.63
CA PHE A 101 2.72 9.67 28.08
C PHE A 101 4.22 9.84 28.02
N GLY A 102 4.79 11.04 28.25
CA GLY A 102 6.24 11.30 28.39
C GLY A 102 7.10 11.01 27.14
N ASN A 103 6.70 10.04 26.33
CA ASN A 103 7.29 9.60 25.08
C ASN A 103 6.30 9.84 23.92
N ARG A 104 6.78 10.44 22.83
CA ARG A 104 5.97 10.78 21.65
C ARG A 104 5.72 9.57 20.72
N HIS A 105 5.66 8.35 21.27
CA HIS A 105 5.39 7.15 20.50
C HIS A 105 3.91 6.79 20.58
N PHE A 106 3.14 6.99 19.51
CA PHE A 106 1.73 6.63 19.48
C PHE A 106 1.49 5.19 18.99
N TRP A 107 2.23 4.75 17.97
CA TRP A 107 2.09 3.43 17.35
C TRP A 107 3.14 2.44 17.84
N ALA A 108 2.82 1.14 17.80
CA ALA A 108 3.81 0.08 17.94
C ALA A 108 4.88 0.19 16.83
N GLU A 109 6.07 -0.35 17.04
CA GLU A 109 7.17 -0.26 16.06
C GLU A 109 6.88 -1.07 14.80
N GLY A 110 6.41 -2.30 14.96
CA GLY A 110 6.03 -3.19 13.86
C GLY A 110 4.72 -2.81 13.18
N TYR A 111 4.48 -3.46 12.05
CA TYR A 111 3.20 -3.51 11.33
C TYR A 111 3.17 -4.80 10.52
N TYR A 112 1.98 -5.30 10.22
CA TYR A 112 1.77 -6.39 9.28
C TYR A 112 1.48 -5.83 7.90
N VAL A 113 1.97 -6.51 6.87
CA VAL A 113 1.69 -6.21 5.46
C VAL A 113 1.57 -7.52 4.68
N SER A 114 0.55 -7.60 3.83
CA SER A 114 0.44 -8.60 2.77
C SER A 114 0.07 -7.93 1.45
N THR A 115 0.52 -8.52 0.34
CA THR A 115 0.09 -8.09 -1.00
C THR A 115 -1.30 -8.63 -1.28
N VAL A 116 -2.15 -7.80 -1.88
CA VAL A 116 -3.47 -8.21 -2.37
C VAL A 116 -3.44 -8.11 -3.89
N GLY A 117 -3.60 -9.24 -4.58
CA GLY A 117 -3.36 -9.29 -6.01
C GLY A 117 -4.11 -10.42 -6.70
N LEU A 118 -3.76 -10.62 -7.97
CA LEU A 118 -4.21 -11.77 -8.73
C LEU A 118 -3.76 -13.04 -8.03
N ASN A 119 -4.61 -14.06 -8.05
CA ASN A 119 -4.25 -15.38 -7.55
C ASN A 119 -2.98 -15.86 -8.26
N GLU A 120 -2.00 -16.37 -7.49
CA GLU A 120 -0.74 -16.89 -8.01
C GLU A 120 -0.96 -17.90 -9.15
N ALA A 121 -1.97 -18.76 -9.03
CA ALA A 121 -2.34 -19.71 -10.07
C ALA A 121 -2.77 -19.02 -11.37
N THR A 122 -3.51 -17.91 -11.27
CA THR A 122 -3.92 -17.09 -12.42
C THR A 122 -2.73 -16.40 -13.07
N ILE A 123 -1.77 -15.89 -12.27
CA ILE A 123 -0.55 -15.27 -12.80
C ILE A 123 0.30 -16.32 -13.53
N LYS A 124 0.51 -17.49 -12.92
CA LYS A 124 1.26 -18.61 -13.54
C LYS A 124 0.64 -19.04 -14.86
N LYS A 125 -0.68 -19.22 -14.88
CA LYS A 125 -1.41 -19.57 -16.10
C LYS A 125 -1.24 -18.50 -17.18
N TYR A 126 -1.40 -17.23 -16.81
CA TYR A 126 -1.21 -16.11 -17.75
C TYR A 126 0.18 -16.11 -18.38
N ILE A 127 1.25 -16.32 -17.60
CA ILE A 127 2.63 -16.37 -18.11
C ILE A 127 2.80 -17.53 -19.12
N GLN A 128 2.32 -18.73 -18.77
CA GLN A 128 2.42 -19.91 -19.64
C GLN A 128 1.62 -19.77 -20.95
N GLU A 129 0.51 -19.04 -20.92
CA GLU A 129 -0.32 -18.79 -22.10
C GLU A 129 0.21 -17.64 -22.95
N GLN A 130 0.80 -16.61 -22.32
CA GLN A 130 1.44 -15.47 -22.99
C GLN A 130 2.61 -15.95 -23.86
N GLU A 131 3.49 -16.82 -23.37
CA GLU A 131 4.59 -17.38 -24.16
C GLU A 131 4.09 -18.04 -25.45
N LYS A 132 2.96 -18.77 -25.38
CA LYS A 132 2.38 -19.44 -26.55
C LYS A 132 1.82 -18.43 -27.56
N HIS A 133 1.22 -17.34 -27.08
CA HIS A 133 0.67 -16.29 -27.92
C HIS A 133 1.76 -15.46 -28.59
N ASP A 134 2.82 -15.11 -27.85
CA ASP A 134 3.96 -14.37 -28.38
C ASP A 134 4.74 -15.23 -29.40
N ILE A 135 4.95 -16.53 -29.14
CA ILE A 135 5.50 -17.47 -30.14
C ILE A 135 4.62 -17.56 -31.39
N ALA A 136 3.30 -17.54 -31.24
CA ALA A 136 2.38 -17.57 -32.38
C ALA A 136 2.43 -16.28 -33.21
N LEU A 137 2.51 -15.12 -32.55
CA LEU A 137 2.65 -13.81 -33.19
C LEU A 137 4.01 -13.67 -33.90
N ASP A 138 5.12 -14.06 -33.27
CA ASP A 138 6.45 -14.01 -33.88
C ASP A 138 6.53 -14.92 -35.11
N LYS A 139 5.91 -16.11 -35.05
CA LYS A 139 5.78 -17.00 -36.21
C LYS A 139 4.94 -16.42 -37.35
N LEU A 140 4.08 -15.44 -37.05
CA LEU A 140 3.25 -14.74 -38.03
C LEU A 140 3.91 -13.44 -38.54
N SER A 141 4.76 -12.77 -37.76
CA SER A 141 5.15 -11.38 -38.07
C SER A 141 6.43 -11.18 -38.85
N VAL A 142 7.49 -12.00 -38.75
CA VAL A 142 8.66 -11.83 -39.66
C VAL A 142 9.43 -13.14 -39.77
N LYS A 143 9.58 -13.69 -40.99
CA LYS A 143 10.74 -14.55 -41.26
C LYS A 143 11.95 -13.62 -41.38
N GLU A 144 12.70 -13.46 -40.31
CA GLU A 144 14.04 -12.89 -40.41
C GLU A 144 14.93 -13.95 -41.08
N TYR A 145 15.23 -13.74 -42.36
CA TYR A 145 16.04 -14.65 -43.17
C TYR A 145 17.54 -14.53 -42.89
N GLU A 146 17.95 -13.46 -42.20
CA GLU A 146 19.32 -13.18 -41.78
C GLU A 146 19.32 -12.62 -40.35
N ASP A 147 20.38 -12.91 -39.61
CA ASP A 147 20.58 -12.46 -38.23
C ASP A 147 20.86 -10.94 -38.20
N PRO A 148 19.94 -10.10 -37.68
CA PRO A 148 20.10 -8.64 -37.69
C PRO A 148 21.19 -8.14 -36.73
N PHE A 149 21.79 -9.04 -35.94
CA PHE A 149 22.86 -8.73 -34.99
C PHE A 149 24.24 -9.23 -35.43
N LYS A 150 24.36 -9.80 -36.64
CA LYS A 150 25.67 -10.08 -37.24
C LYS A 150 26.27 -8.81 -37.83
N GLY A 151 27.18 -8.21 -37.07
CA GLY A 151 28.23 -7.33 -37.59
C GLY A 151 29.42 -8.13 -38.11
#